data_AF-A0A439MA03-F1
#
_entry.id   AF-A0A439MA03-F1
#
_cell.length_a   1.000
_cell.length_b   1.000
_cell.length_c   1.000
_cell.angle_alpha   90.00
_cell.angle_beta   90.00
_cell.angle_gamma   90.00
#
_symmetry.space_group_name_H-M   'P 1'
#
loop_
_entity.id
_entity.type
_entity.pdbx_description
1 polymer ?
#
loop_
_entity_poly.entity_id
_entity_poly.type
_entity_poly.pdbx_seq_one_letter_code
_entity_poly.pdbx_strand_id
1 'polypeptide(L)' 'PVAARMPQTRSRAAAFDIVDRANVGLAPGTAFGPGGEAFLRLCFHRRLDQLDEAAHRLAKWMTSM' A
#
# COMPACT_ATOMS: atom_id res chain seq x y z
N PRO A 1 -0.72 15.99 -5.68
CA PRO A 1 -0.53 14.52 -5.61
C PRO A 1 0.41 14.14 -4.46
N VAL A 2 0.09 13.07 -3.72
CA VAL A 2 0.82 12.62 -2.52
C VAL A 2 2.33 12.34 -2.78
N ALA A 3 2.74 12.23 -4.04
CA ALA A 3 4.09 11.89 -4.50
C ALA A 3 5.01 13.10 -4.77
N ALA A 4 5.15 14.05 -3.82
CA ALA A 4 6.22 15.06 -3.92
C ALA A 4 7.61 14.41 -3.67
N ARG A 5 8.32 14.17 -4.79
CA ARG A 5 9.68 13.61 -5.02
C ARG A 5 10.61 13.39 -3.82
N MET A 6 10.73 12.13 -3.43
CA MET A 6 11.89 11.51 -2.76
C MET A 6 12.30 10.25 -3.56
N PRO A 7 13.52 9.69 -3.38
CA PRO A 7 13.95 8.46 -4.07
C PRO A 7 12.89 7.34 -3.94
N GLN A 8 12.54 6.68 -5.05
CA GLN A 8 11.50 5.65 -5.07
C GLN A 8 12.14 4.25 -4.96
N THR A 9 11.84 3.55 -3.85
CA THR A 9 12.05 2.10 -3.73
C THR A 9 10.82 1.35 -4.27
N ARG A 10 10.94 0.05 -4.60
CA ARG A 10 9.82 -0.73 -5.16
C ARG A 10 8.60 -0.76 -4.24
N SER A 11 8.77 -1.04 -2.95
CA SER A 11 7.67 -1.01 -1.98
C SER A 11 7.07 0.39 -1.80
N ARG A 12 7.88 1.45 -1.87
CA ARG A 12 7.37 2.83 -1.83
C ARG A 12 6.56 3.17 -3.08
N ALA A 13 7.04 2.82 -4.27
CA ALA A 13 6.32 3.02 -5.52
C ALA A 13 4.98 2.26 -5.51
N ALA A 14 4.99 0.99 -5.08
CA ALA A 14 3.77 0.19 -4.94
C ALA A 14 2.77 0.82 -3.95
N ALA A 15 3.24 1.30 -2.79
CA ALA A 15 2.37 1.96 -1.81
C ALA A 15 1.64 3.19 -2.39
N PHE A 16 2.32 3.98 -3.23
CA PHE A 16 1.70 5.11 -3.91
C PHE A 16 0.71 4.69 -4.99
N ASP A 17 1.07 3.72 -5.83
CA ASP A 17 0.17 3.23 -6.88
C ASP A 17 -1.10 2.61 -6.31
N ILE A 18 -1.00 1.86 -5.20
CA ILE A 18 -2.16 1.30 -4.49
C ILE A 18 -3.07 2.40 -3.94
N VAL A 19 -2.50 3.47 -3.36
CA VAL A 19 -3.33 4.61 -2.90
C VAL A 19 -4.03 5.28 -4.07
N ASP A 20 -3.31 5.56 -5.16
CA ASP A 20 -3.83 6.30 -6.31
C ASP A 20 -4.88 5.51 -7.11
N ARG A 21 -4.68 4.19 -7.27
CA ARG A 21 -5.54 3.33 -8.11
C ARG A 21 -6.57 2.53 -7.32
N ALA A 22 -6.21 2.06 -6.13
CA ALA A 22 -7.07 1.21 -5.32
C ALA A 22 -7.71 1.98 -4.15
N ASN A 23 -7.32 3.23 -3.88
CA ASN A 23 -7.80 3.99 -2.73
C ASN A 23 -7.65 3.23 -1.40
N VAL A 24 -6.48 2.59 -1.22
CA VAL A 24 -6.09 1.86 -0.02
C VAL A 24 -4.70 2.33 0.44
N GLY A 25 -4.58 2.75 1.70
CA GLY A 25 -3.32 3.16 2.29
C GLY A 25 -2.53 1.99 2.87
N LEU A 26 -1.31 1.76 2.38
CA LEU A 26 -0.35 0.80 2.93
C LEU A 26 0.97 1.50 3.25
N ALA A 27 1.61 1.12 4.35
CA ALA A 27 2.93 1.66 4.68
C ALA A 27 4.02 0.86 3.93
N PRO A 28 4.97 1.53 3.25
CA PRO A 28 6.08 0.84 2.61
C PRO A 28 7.01 0.23 3.67
N GLY A 29 7.46 -1.00 3.42
CA GLY A 29 8.31 -1.73 4.37
C GLY A 29 9.65 -1.05 4.65
N THR A 30 10.13 -0.18 3.74
CA THR A 30 11.32 0.67 3.95
C THR A 30 11.21 1.61 5.15
N ALA A 31 10.00 1.87 5.67
CA ALA A 31 9.80 2.65 6.88
C ALA A 31 10.15 1.89 8.17
N PHE A 32 10.46 0.59 8.09
CA PHE A 32 10.65 -0.30 9.25
C PHE A 32 12.07 -0.86 9.37
N GLY A 33 13.03 -0.35 8.59
CA GLY A 33 14.42 -0.75 8.63
C GLY A 33 14.77 -1.93 7.70
N PRO A 34 16.00 -2.48 7.82
CA PRO A 34 16.52 -3.50 6.94
C PRO A 34 15.65 -4.77 6.91
N GLY A 35 15.45 -5.32 5.72
CA GLY A 35 14.64 -6.53 5.48
C GLY A 35 13.17 -6.24 5.13
N GLY A 36 12.73 -4.98 5.24
CA GLY A 36 11.39 -4.54 4.87
C GLY A 36 11.24 -4.11 3.40
N GLU A 37 12.31 -4.01 2.62
CA GLU A 37 12.34 -3.32 1.33
C GLU A 37 11.37 -3.90 0.29
N ALA A 38 11.07 -5.20 0.38
CA ALA A 38 10.17 -5.93 -0.51
C ALA A 38 8.73 -6.05 0.01
N PHE A 39 8.42 -5.51 1.19
CA PHE A 39 7.15 -5.73 1.88
C PHE A 39 6.34 -4.44 2.05
N LEU A 40 5.05 -4.61 2.34
CA LEU A 40 4.10 -3.57 2.73
C LEU A 40 3.50 -3.93 4.09
N ARG A 41 3.12 -2.93 4.89
CA ARG A 41 2.42 -3.14 6.16
C ARG A 41 1.00 -2.60 6.09
N LEU A 42 0.04 -3.44 6.47
CA LEU A 42 -1.37 -3.10 6.66
C LEU A 42 -1.68 -2.95 8.15
N CYS A 43 -2.49 -1.95 8.52
CA CYS A 43 -3.07 -1.83 9.85
C CYS A 43 -4.53 -2.29 9.83
N PHE A 44 -4.87 -3.28 10.64
CA PHE A 44 -6.23 -3.85 10.70
C PHE A 44 -7.07 -3.27 11.85
N HIS A 45 -6.58 -2.25 12.56
CA HIS A 45 -7.33 -1.59 13.64
C HIS A 45 -8.39 -0.61 13.08
N ARG A 46 -9.35 -1.15 12.35
CA ARG A 46 -10.48 -0.45 11.70
C ARG A 46 -11.74 -1.30 11.81
N ARG A 47 -12.89 -0.73 11.44
CA ARG A 47 -14.15 -1.48 11.33
C ARG A 47 -14.02 -2.58 10.28
N LEU A 48 -14.65 -3.73 10.53
CA LEU A 48 -14.58 -4.90 9.64
C LEU A 48 -15.05 -4.60 8.21
N ASP A 49 -16.13 -3.83 8.05
CA ASP A 49 -16.64 -3.44 6.74
C ASP A 49 -15.64 -2.62 5.92
N GLN A 50 -14.82 -1.79 6.57
CA GLN A 50 -13.74 -1.06 5.92
C GLN A 50 -12.57 -1.97 5.54
N LEU A 51 -12.29 -3.00 6.34
CA LEU A 51 -11.24 -3.98 6.03
C LEU A 51 -11.65 -4.85 4.85
N ASP A 52 -12.90 -5.31 4.81
CA ASP A 52 -13.45 -6.08 3.70
C ASP A 52 -13.40 -5.29 2.39
N GLU A 53 -13.83 -4.03 2.41
CA GLU A 53 -13.76 -3.15 1.24
C GLU A 53 -12.31 -2.93 0.78
N ALA A 54 -11.39 -2.65 1.71
CA ALA A 54 -9.97 -2.48 1.38
C ALA A 54 -9.34 -3.75 0.80
N ALA A 55 -9.68 -4.92 1.36
CA ALA A 55 -9.21 -6.22 0.86
C ALA A 55 -9.72 -6.50 -0.56
N HIS A 56 -11.00 -6.23 -0.84
CA HIS A 56 -11.57 -6.37 -2.19
C HIS A 56 -10.89 -5.44 -3.20
N ARG A 57 -10.65 -4.17 -2.84
CA ARG A 57 -9.94 -3.21 -3.70
C ARG A 57 -8.50 -3.64 -3.98
N LEU A 58 -7.79 -4.14 -2.96
CA LEU A 58 -6.44 -4.67 -3.11
C LEU A 58 -6.42 -5.88 -4.04
N ALA A 59 -7.30 -6.86 -3.84
CA ALA A 59 -7.39 -8.04 -4.68
C ALA A 59 -7.66 -7.65 -6.15
N LYS A 60 -8.59 -6.73 -6.38
CA LYS A 60 -8.89 -6.21 -7.72
C LYS A 60 -7.67 -5.54 -8.36
N TRP A 61 -6.96 -4.68 -7.62
CA TRP A 61 -5.75 -4.03 -8.10
C TRP A 61 -4.67 -5.05 -8.53
N MET A 62 -4.42 -6.07 -7.70
CA MET A 62 -3.45 -7.14 -7.99
C MET A 62 -3.77 -7.90 -9.28
N THR A 63 -5.07 -8.12 -9.57
CA THR A 63 -5.51 -8.83 -10.78
C THR A 63 -5.64 -7.93 -12.01
N SER A 64 -5.51 -6.61 -11.85
CA SER A 64 -5.63 -5.63 -12.94
C SER A 64 -4.28 -5.24 -13.57
N MET A 65 -3.22 -5.92 -13.17
CA MET A 65 -1.82 -5.65 -13.53
C MET A 65 -1.30 -6.60 -14.60
#